data_AF-A0A3D2UMR2-F1
#
_entry.id   AF-A0A3D2UMR2-F1
#
_cell.length_a   1.000
_cell.length_b   1.000
_cell.length_c   1.000
_cell.angle_alpha   90.00
_cell.angle_beta   90.00
_cell.angle_gamma   90.00
#
_symmetry.space_group_name_H-M   'P 1'
#
loop_
_entity.id
_entity.type
_entity.pdbx_description
1 polymer ?
#
loop_
_entity_poly.entity_id
_entity_poly.type
_entity_poly.pdbx_seq_one_letter_code
_entity_poly.pdbx_strand_id
1 'polypeptide(L)'
;YLKPKGEIHILDSAFYADDEIPQAMKRSEEYYSSLGFPEMSRYYFHHRVSELQKFSPKWLYRPNLFALRIKRMFGKVDSPFPWVMIKSQ
;
A
#
# COMPACT_ATOMS: atom_id res chain seq x y z
N TYR A 1 8.59 12.08 -19.68
CA TYR A 1 9.84 12.16 -18.90
C TYR A 1 9.65 13.13 -17.74
N LEU A 2 10.08 12.76 -16.54
CA LEU A 2 10.11 13.69 -15.41
C LEU A 2 11.17 14.78 -15.67
N LYS A 3 10.96 15.98 -15.13
CA LYS A 3 11.99 17.02 -15.14
C LYS A 3 13.23 16.54 -14.35
N PRO A 4 14.41 17.12 -14.57
CA PRO A 4 15.58 16.86 -13.72
C PRO A 4 15.21 17.05 -12.24
N LYS A 5 15.56 16.07 -11.40
CA LYS A 5 15.20 16.01 -9.97
C LYS A 5 13.69 15.93 -9.67
N GLY A 6 12.87 15.57 -10.67
CA GLY A 6 11.44 15.35 -10.48
C GLY A 6 11.17 14.15 -9.57
N GLU A 7 10.12 14.25 -8.76
CA GLU A 7 9.73 13.23 -7.79
C GLU A 7 8.29 12.78 -8.06
N ILE A 8 8.04 11.49 -7.90
CA ILE A 8 6.71 10.90 -7.85
C ILE A 8 6.46 10.48 -6.40
N HIS A 9 5.34 10.91 -5.85
CA HIS A 9 4.91 10.49 -4.52
C HIS A 9 3.66 9.62 -4.61
N ILE A 10 3.68 8.47 -3.94
CA ILE A 10 2.55 7.54 -3.84
C ILE A 10 2.13 7.51 -2.37
N LEU A 11 0.85 7.81 -2.11
CA LEU A 11 0.28 7.94 -0.76
C LEU A 11 -1.09 7.24 -0.60
N ASP A 12 -1.64 6.67 -1.66
CA ASP A 12 -3.00 6.14 -1.75
C ASP A 12 -3.06 4.61 -1.92
N SER A 13 -1.91 3.97 -1.98
CA SER A 13 -1.77 2.56 -2.37
C SER A 13 -1.06 1.75 -1.29
N ALA A 14 -1.57 0.54 -1.01
CA ALA A 14 -0.88 -0.44 -0.19
C ALA A 14 0.20 -1.17 -1.00
N PHE A 15 1.31 -1.51 -0.35
CA PHE A 15 2.37 -2.33 -0.94
C PHE A 15 2.64 -3.53 -0.03
N TYR A 16 2.58 -4.73 -0.60
CA TYR A 16 2.70 -6.00 0.11
C TYR A 16 4.04 -6.67 -0.20
N ALA A 17 4.54 -7.46 0.75
CA ALA A 17 5.56 -8.45 0.41
C ALA A 17 4.94 -9.53 -0.51
N ASP A 18 5.78 -10.20 -1.31
CA ASP A 18 5.30 -11.13 -2.33
C ASP A 18 4.51 -12.32 -1.73
N ASP A 19 4.91 -12.75 -0.52
CA ASP A 19 4.28 -13.81 0.26
C ASP A 19 2.96 -13.38 0.93
N GLU A 20 2.72 -12.07 1.10
CA GLU A 20 1.49 -11.54 1.68
C GLU A 20 0.34 -11.41 0.66
N ILE A 21 0.64 -11.43 -0.65
CA ILE A 21 -0.33 -11.19 -1.73
C ILE A 21 -1.55 -12.12 -1.65
N PRO A 22 -1.42 -13.46 -1.53
CA PRO A 22 -2.57 -14.35 -1.50
C PRO A 22 -3.52 -14.04 -0.33
N GLN A 23 -2.95 -13.73 0.85
CA GLN A 23 -3.73 -13.37 2.02
C GLN A 23 -4.39 -11.99 1.87
N ALA A 24 -3.72 -11.03 1.24
CA ALA A 24 -4.27 -9.71 0.98
C ALA A 24 -5.46 -9.77 0.00
N MET A 25 -5.35 -10.57 -1.07
CA MET A 25 -6.44 -10.83 -2.02
C MET A 25 -7.67 -11.40 -1.32
N LYS A 26 -7.47 -12.46 -0.52
CA LYS A 26 -8.55 -13.09 0.25
C LYS A 26 -9.28 -12.08 1.17
N ARG A 27 -8.55 -11.22 1.87
CA ARG A 27 -9.16 -10.16 2.72
C ARG A 27 -9.99 -9.16 1.90
N SER A 28 -9.54 -8.79 0.71
CA SER A 28 -10.29 -7.89 -0.18
C SER A 28 -11.57 -8.54 -0.68
N GLU A 29 -11.52 -9.80 -1.08
CA GLU A 29 -12.70 -10.59 -1.48
C GLU A 29 -13.72 -10.70 -0.34
N GLU A 30 -13.27 -11.07 0.87
CA GLU A 30 -14.12 -11.14 2.07
C GLU A 30 -14.78 -9.79 2.38
N TYR A 31 -13.99 -8.70 2.33
CA TYR A 31 -14.50 -7.35 2.59
C TYR A 31 -15.59 -6.94 1.60
N TYR A 32 -15.32 -7.02 0.29
CA TYR A 32 -16.28 -6.61 -0.72
C TYR A 32 -17.51 -7.54 -0.80
N SER A 33 -17.34 -8.83 -0.51
CA SER A 33 -18.46 -9.77 -0.38
C SER A 33 -19.35 -9.38 0.79
N SER A 34 -18.77 -9.01 1.94
CA SER A 34 -19.54 -8.57 3.12
C SER A 34 -20.34 -7.28 2.88
N LEU A 35 -19.89 -6.45 1.94
CA LEU A 35 -20.60 -5.23 1.52
C LEU A 35 -21.67 -5.48 0.44
N GLY A 36 -21.77 -6.71 -0.09
CA GLY A 36 -22.70 -7.05 -1.18
C GLY A 36 -22.20 -6.69 -2.59
N PHE A 37 -20.91 -6.41 -2.76
CA PHE A 37 -20.30 -6.02 -4.04
C PHE A 37 -19.02 -6.82 -4.35
N PRO A 38 -19.06 -8.17 -4.37
CA PRO A 38 -17.87 -9.01 -4.50
C PRO A 38 -17.05 -8.73 -5.76
N GLU A 39 -17.67 -8.28 -6.85
CA GLU A 39 -17.02 -7.92 -8.11
C GLU A 39 -16.00 -6.79 -7.93
N MET A 40 -16.19 -5.93 -6.92
CA MET A 40 -15.29 -4.81 -6.62
C MET A 40 -13.88 -5.27 -6.22
N SER A 41 -13.75 -6.48 -5.68
CA SER A 41 -12.45 -7.07 -5.35
C SER A 41 -11.51 -7.15 -6.57
N ARG A 42 -12.06 -7.31 -7.78
CA ARG A 42 -11.30 -7.42 -9.04
C ARG A 42 -10.66 -6.10 -9.47
N TYR A 43 -11.15 -4.98 -8.97
CA TYR A 43 -10.63 -3.64 -9.25
C TYR A 43 -9.65 -3.14 -8.17
N TYR A 44 -9.40 -3.94 -7.13
CA TYR A 44 -8.44 -3.62 -6.08
C TYR A 44 -7.09 -4.28 -6.39
N PHE A 45 -6.07 -3.48 -6.70
CA PHE A 45 -4.75 -3.98 -7.05
C PHE A 45 -3.85 -4.14 -5.82
N HIS A 46 -3.34 -5.36 -5.61
CA HIS A 46 -2.38 -5.67 -4.56
C HIS A 46 -0.95 -5.47 -5.06
N HIS A 47 -0.46 -4.22 -5.04
CA HIS A 47 0.87 -3.89 -5.51
C HIS A 47 1.97 -4.53 -4.65
N ARG A 48 3.05 -5.00 -5.28
CA ARG A 48 4.17 -5.61 -4.58
C ARG A 48 5.25 -4.59 -4.27
N VAL A 49 5.93 -4.78 -3.13
CA VAL A 49 7.14 -4.02 -2.83
C VAL A 49 8.25 -4.33 -3.84
N SER A 50 8.37 -5.57 -4.31
CA SER A 50 9.35 -6.01 -5.31
C SER A 50 9.23 -5.24 -6.63
N GLU A 51 8.00 -4.92 -7.06
CA GLU A 51 7.71 -4.14 -8.26
C GLU A 51 8.22 -2.69 -8.18
N LEU A 52 8.27 -2.12 -6.98
CA LEU A 52 8.80 -0.79 -6.73
C LEU A 52 10.33 -0.75 -6.65
N GLN A 53 10.99 -1.83 -6.20
CA GLN A 53 12.43 -1.82 -5.91
C GLN A 53 13.29 -1.38 -7.10
N LYS A 54 12.87 -1.72 -8.32
CA LYS A 54 13.55 -1.32 -9.57
C LYS A 54 13.69 0.20 -9.75
N PHE A 55 12.92 1.00 -9.02
CA PHE A 55 12.96 2.46 -9.06
C PHE A 55 13.71 3.09 -7.88
N SER A 56 14.41 2.30 -7.06
CA SER A 56 15.11 2.78 -5.85
C SER A 56 14.24 3.68 -4.95
N PRO A 57 13.07 3.19 -4.51
CA PRO A 57 12.09 4.00 -3.81
C PRO A 57 12.59 4.42 -2.42
N LYS A 58 12.24 5.64 -2.01
CA LYS A 58 12.45 6.13 -0.65
C LYS A 58 11.14 6.08 0.13
N TRP A 59 11.13 5.30 1.21
CA TRP A 59 10.00 5.23 2.14
C TRP A 59 10.06 6.40 3.11
N LEU A 60 9.20 7.40 2.91
CA LEU A 60 9.10 8.59 3.77
C LEU A 60 8.18 8.34 4.98
N TYR A 61 7.22 7.42 4.83
CA TYR A 61 6.37 6.91 5.90
C TYR A 61 6.06 5.44 5.62
N ARG A 62 6.18 4.57 6.63
CA ARG A 62 5.79 3.16 6.52
C ARG A 62 5.03 2.75 7.78
N PRO A 63 3.71 2.53 7.68
CA PRO A 63 2.93 2.16 8.85
C PRO A 63 3.32 0.73 9.26
N ASN A 64 3.80 0.55 10.48
CA ASN A 64 4.13 -0.78 10.99
C ASN A 64 2.81 -1.50 11.35
N LEU A 65 2.55 -2.67 10.74
CA LEU A 65 1.34 -3.48 10.98
C LEU A 65 1.12 -3.84 12.46
N PHE A 66 2.20 -4.03 13.23
CA PHE A 66 2.12 -4.24 14.68
C PHE A 66 1.74 -2.96 15.43
N ALA A 67 2.30 -1.81 15.02
CA ALA A 67 1.95 -0.52 15.58
C ALA A 67 0.51 -0.10 15.20
N LEU A 68 0.03 -0.46 14.01
CA LEU A 68 -1.35 -0.22 13.54
C LEU A 68 -2.39 -0.94 14.42
N ARG A 69 -2.13 -2.19 14.81
CA ARG A 69 -3.02 -2.96 15.71
C ARG A 69 -3.07 -2.38 17.12
N ILE A 70 -1.92 -1.97 17.68
CA ILE A 70 -1.87 -1.38 19.03
C ILE A 70 -2.40 0.06 19.03
N LYS A 71 -2.05 0.88 18.03
CA LYS A 71 -2.45 2.29 17.95
C LYS A 71 -3.89 2.51 17.49
N ARG A 72 -4.56 1.52 16.88
CA ARG A 72 -6.02 1.56 16.66
C ARG A 72 -6.79 1.71 17.97
N MET A 73 -6.24 1.24 19.09
CA MET A 73 -6.83 1.43 20.42
C MET A 73 -6.54 2.80 21.05
N PHE A 74 -5.52 3.54 20.56
CA PHE A 74 -5.07 4.83 21.12
C PHE A 74 -5.22 6.03 20.15
N GLY A 75 -5.91 5.82 19.03
CA GLY A 75 -6.55 6.90 18.26
C GLY A 75 -5.70 7.73 17.29
N LYS A 76 -4.44 7.38 16.99
CA LYS A 76 -3.65 8.13 15.99
C LYS A 76 -2.82 7.23 15.08
N VAL A 77 -3.41 6.88 13.93
CA VAL A 77 -2.69 6.42 12.73
C VAL A 77 -3.03 7.41 11.64
N ASP A 78 -2.04 8.15 11.12
CA ASP A 78 -2.28 9.19 10.11
C ASP A 78 -2.85 8.61 8.81
N SER A 79 -2.23 7.54 8.29
CA SER A 79 -2.71 6.83 7.09
C SER A 79 -2.39 5.34 7.19
N PRO A 80 -3.29 4.45 6.74
CA PRO A 80 -2.95 3.03 6.56
C PRO A 80 -1.98 2.81 5.38
N PHE A 81 -1.82 3.81 4.50
CA PHE A 81 -0.95 3.72 3.33
C PHE A 81 0.44 4.30 3.63
N PRO A 82 1.50 3.67 3.09
CA PRO A 82 2.83 4.24 3.13
C PRO A 82 2.93 5.51 2.27
N TRP A 83 3.94 6.33 2.58
CA TRP A 83 4.39 7.40 1.69
C TRP A 83 5.67 6.97 1.01
N VAL A 84 5.59 6.75 -0.30
CA VAL A 84 6.71 6.34 -1.14
C VAL A 84 7.09 7.49 -2.07
N MET A 85 8.38 7.80 -2.17
CA MET A 85 8.91 8.73 -3.16
C MET A 85 9.82 7.97 -4.14
N ILE A 86 9.65 8.25 -5.43
CA ILE A 86 10.54 7.81 -6.51
C ILE A 86 11.11 9.05 -7.17
N LYS A 87 12.43 9.11 -7.33
CA LYS A 87 13.11 10.24 -7.95
C LYS A 87 13.55 9.89 -9.37
N SER A 88 13.42 10.83 -10.30
CA SER A 88 14.08 10.70 -11.60
C SER A 88 15.60 10.68 -11.42
N GLN A 89 16.26 9.78 -12.15
CA GLN A 89 17.71 9.83 -12.31
C GLN A 89 18.13 11.13 -13.00
#